data_AF-A0A524CWU5-F1
#
_entry.id   AF-A0A524CWU5-F1
#
_cell.length_a   1.000
_cell.length_b   1.000
_cell.length_c   1.000
_cell.angle_alpha   90.00
_cell.angle_beta   90.00
_cell.angle_gamma   90.00
#
_symmetry.space_group_name_H-M   'P 1'
#
loop_
_entity.id
_entity.type
_entity.pdbx_description
1 polymer ?
#
loop_
_entity_poly.entity_id
_entity_poly.type
_entity_poly.pdbx_seq_one_letter_code
_entity_poly.pdbx_strand_id
1 'polypeptide(L)'
;MTEEPSEPSEEPSKKPKSEPSSAWDSLEPIVHWIGKLAWIFAIISGALSILWGVTRILSWRPFGMIWHIATGIATIIFAIVIIRPRFSNKCGENDWDYLLNDVLKLGNLRFPWMFVWGIILAFLSWYFYWSAFIWVPAFILVFAGPKPYQWTEE
;
A
#
# COMPACT_ATOMS: atom_id res chain seq x y z
N MET A 1 -36.05 37.00 43.04
CA MET A 1 -36.39 35.87 42.14
C MET A 1 -36.14 36.38 40.74
N THR A 2 -34.99 36.02 40.20
CA THR A 2 -34.55 36.41 38.86
C THR A 2 -33.98 35.14 38.27
N GLU A 3 -34.75 34.49 37.42
CA GLU A 3 -34.36 33.26 36.72
C GLU A 3 -33.44 33.67 35.56
N GLU A 4 -32.19 33.23 35.61
CA GLU A 4 -31.28 33.26 34.46
C GLU A 4 -31.48 32.00 33.59
N PRO A 5 -31.37 32.11 32.26
CA PRO A 5 -31.69 31.02 31.34
C PRO A 5 -30.56 29.97 31.31
N SER A 6 -30.94 28.70 31.46
CA SER A 6 -30.06 27.55 31.30
C SER A 6 -29.55 27.43 29.85
N GLU A 7 -28.23 27.49 29.67
CA GLU A 7 -27.57 27.14 28.40
C GLU A 7 -27.77 25.64 28.07
N PRO A 8 -28.01 25.26 26.80
CA PRO A 8 -28.07 23.86 26.40
C PRO A 8 -26.65 23.27 26.35
N SER A 9 -26.40 22.26 27.19
CA SER A 9 -25.21 21.41 27.13
C SER A 9 -25.14 20.70 25.77
N GLU A 10 -24.15 21.07 24.94
CA GLU A 10 -23.78 20.32 23.74
C GLU A 10 -23.29 18.92 24.17
N GLU A 11 -24.13 17.91 23.98
CA GLU A 11 -23.69 16.51 24.02
C GLU A 11 -22.66 16.27 22.91
N PRO A 12 -21.50 15.66 23.22
CA PRO A 12 -20.57 15.26 22.18
C PRO A 12 -21.23 14.19 21.32
N SER A 13 -21.53 14.56 20.07
CA SER A 13 -21.97 13.69 18.99
C SER A 13 -21.11 12.41 18.97
N LYS A 14 -21.67 11.32 19.50
CA LYS A 14 -21.12 9.98 19.36
C LYS A 14 -21.12 9.67 17.88
N LYS A 15 -19.96 9.80 17.24
CA LYS A 15 -19.71 9.26 15.89
C LYS A 15 -20.25 7.83 15.86
N PRO A 16 -21.13 7.48 14.90
CA PRO A 16 -21.59 6.11 14.77
C PRO A 16 -20.37 5.23 14.50
N LYS A 17 -20.17 4.21 15.35
CA LYS A 17 -19.29 3.08 15.03
C LYS A 17 -19.87 2.44 13.77
N SER A 18 -19.24 2.70 12.62
CA SER A 18 -19.62 2.05 11.37
C SER A 18 -19.40 0.55 11.53
N GLU A 19 -20.48 -0.22 11.38
CA GLU A 19 -20.43 -1.67 11.21
C GLU A 19 -19.46 -2.03 10.05
N PRO A 20 -18.79 -3.19 10.08
CA PRO A 20 -18.00 -3.65 8.95
C PRO A 20 -18.90 -3.64 7.71
N SER A 21 -18.58 -2.76 6.77
CA SER A 21 -19.50 -2.47 5.66
C SER A 21 -19.63 -3.70 4.78
N SER A 22 -20.84 -4.00 4.32
CA SER A 22 -21.13 -5.04 3.31
C SER A 22 -20.25 -4.95 2.05
N ALA A 23 -19.60 -3.81 1.83
CA ALA A 23 -18.62 -3.63 0.76
C ALA A 23 -17.31 -4.37 1.03
N TRP A 24 -16.82 -4.47 2.27
CA TRP A 24 -15.56 -5.16 2.58
C TRP A 24 -15.63 -6.63 2.19
N ASP A 25 -16.70 -7.34 2.55
CA ASP A 25 -16.87 -8.76 2.24
C ASP A 25 -16.79 -9.04 0.72
N SER A 26 -17.25 -8.09 -0.10
CA SER A 26 -17.15 -8.18 -1.56
C SER A 26 -15.75 -7.85 -2.11
N LEU A 27 -14.98 -7.03 -1.40
CA LEU A 27 -13.67 -6.53 -1.82
C LEU A 27 -12.51 -7.36 -1.27
N GLU A 28 -12.69 -8.03 -0.13
CA GLU A 28 -11.66 -8.85 0.52
C GLU A 28 -11.04 -9.89 -0.43
N PRO A 29 -11.79 -10.65 -1.23
CA PRO A 29 -11.19 -11.62 -2.16
C PRO A 29 -10.30 -10.95 -3.20
N ILE A 30 -10.66 -9.74 -3.64
CA ILE A 30 -9.89 -8.95 -4.61
C ILE A 30 -8.59 -8.47 -3.96
N VAL A 31 -8.68 -7.90 -2.74
CA VAL A 31 -7.53 -7.44 -1.96
C VAL A 31 -6.56 -8.60 -1.67
N HIS A 32 -7.09 -9.74 -1.24
CA HIS A 32 -6.34 -10.97 -1.00
C HIS A 32 -5.59 -11.41 -2.25
N TRP A 33 -6.31 -11.56 -3.37
CA TRP A 33 -5.73 -12.10 -4.60
C TRP A 33 -4.67 -11.16 -5.20
N ILE A 34 -4.99 -9.87 -5.32
CA ILE A 34 -4.07 -8.86 -5.86
C ILE A 34 -2.85 -8.71 -4.93
N GLY A 35 -3.08 -8.55 -3.63
CA GLY A 35 -2.03 -8.34 -2.64
C GLY A 35 -1.07 -9.53 -2.55
N LYS A 36 -1.60 -10.77 -2.56
CA LYS A 36 -0.81 -12.01 -2.56
C LYS A 36 0.12 -12.13 -3.77
N LEU A 37 -0.30 -11.61 -4.93
CA LEU A 37 0.47 -11.67 -6.17
C LEU A 37 1.35 -10.45 -6.43
N ALA A 38 1.23 -9.38 -5.63
CA ALA A 38 1.95 -8.12 -5.85
C ALA A 38 3.47 -8.30 -6.00
N TRP A 39 4.08 -9.17 -5.20
CA TRP A 39 5.52 -9.45 -5.31
C TRP A 39 5.90 -10.19 -6.60
N ILE A 40 5.04 -11.06 -7.13
CA ILE A 40 5.28 -11.76 -8.41
C ILE A 40 5.26 -10.74 -9.55
N PHE A 41 4.26 -9.85 -9.55
CA PHE A 41 4.19 -8.77 -10.53
C PHE A 41 5.40 -7.83 -10.46
N ALA A 42 5.90 -7.52 -9.26
CA ALA A 42 7.13 -6.76 -9.09
C ALA A 42 8.36 -7.50 -9.64
N ILE A 43 8.47 -8.82 -9.45
CA ILE A 43 9.55 -9.62 -10.07
C ILE A 43 9.46 -9.60 -11.60
N ILE A 44 8.27 -9.79 -12.16
CA ILE A 44 8.05 -9.74 -13.62
C ILE A 44 8.48 -8.37 -14.15
N SER A 45 8.10 -7.29 -13.46
CA SER A 45 8.49 -5.92 -13.80
C SER A 45 10.02 -5.72 -13.83
N GLY A 46 10.71 -6.21 -12.79
CA GLY A 46 12.18 -6.15 -12.74
C GLY A 46 12.85 -6.96 -13.84
N ALA A 47 12.33 -8.16 -14.13
CA ALA A 47 12.83 -9.00 -15.22
C ALA A 47 12.66 -8.35 -16.60
N LEU A 48 11.50 -7.74 -16.86
CA LEU A 48 11.25 -6.98 -18.10
C LEU A 48 12.19 -5.78 -18.24
N SER A 49 12.47 -5.08 -17.13
CA SER A 49 13.42 -3.95 -17.12
C SER A 49 14.84 -4.38 -17.48
N ILE A 50 15.29 -5.52 -16.93
CA ILE A 50 16.60 -6.10 -17.28
C ILE A 50 16.64 -6.50 -18.75
N LEU A 51 15.62 -7.22 -19.24
CA LEU A 51 15.53 -7.66 -20.63
C LEU A 51 15.57 -6.46 -21.61
N TRP A 52 14.84 -5.39 -21.29
CA TRP A 52 14.85 -4.16 -22.06
C TRP A 52 16.23 -3.49 -22.05
N GLY A 53 16.89 -3.41 -20.89
CA GLY A 53 18.24 -2.88 -20.78
C GLY A 53 19.24 -3.64 -21.65
N VAL A 54 19.22 -4.98 -21.57
CA VAL A 54 20.11 -5.86 -22.36
C VAL A 54 19.89 -5.71 -23.86
N THR A 55 18.63 -5.76 -24.32
CA THR A 55 18.31 -5.63 -25.76
C THR A 55 18.74 -4.28 -26.35
N ARG A 56 18.67 -3.20 -25.57
CA ARG A 56 19.11 -1.86 -25.98
C ARG A 56 20.63 -1.69 -26.00
N ILE A 57 21.35 -2.31 -25.07
CA ILE A 57 22.82 -2.37 -25.12
C ILE A 57 23.28 -3.07 -26.39
N LEU A 58 22.66 -4.21 -26.73
CA LEU A 58 22.94 -4.95 -27.97
C LEU A 58 22.61 -4.15 -29.24
N SER A 59 21.67 -3.21 -29.15
CA SER A 59 21.28 -2.30 -30.24
C SER A 59 22.11 -1.00 -30.29
N TRP A 60 23.31 -0.97 -29.68
CA TRP A 60 24.24 0.16 -29.70
C TRP A 60 23.69 1.47 -29.10
N ARG A 61 22.74 1.36 -28.16
CA ARG A 61 22.21 2.50 -27.37
C ARG A 61 22.52 2.32 -25.89
N PRO A 62 23.80 2.41 -25.45
CA PRO A 62 24.20 2.02 -24.09
C PRO A 62 23.84 3.07 -23.02
N PHE A 63 23.71 4.34 -23.39
CA PHE A 63 23.44 5.42 -22.43
C PHE A 63 22.08 5.22 -21.75
N GLY A 64 22.09 5.19 -20.41
CA GLY A 64 20.91 4.94 -19.58
C GLY A 64 20.53 3.45 -19.42
N MET A 65 21.12 2.53 -20.17
CA MET A 65 20.70 1.11 -20.13
C MET A 65 21.24 0.33 -18.93
N ILE A 66 22.42 0.71 -18.45
CA ILE A 66 22.96 0.20 -17.19
C ILE A 66 22.02 0.54 -16.03
N TRP A 67 21.36 1.71 -16.09
CA TRP A 67 20.37 2.11 -15.09
C TRP A 67 19.18 1.16 -15.08
N HIS A 68 18.62 0.80 -16.24
CA HIS A 68 17.50 -0.15 -16.33
C HIS A 68 17.82 -1.53 -15.76
N ILE A 69 19.04 -2.01 -15.98
CA ILE A 69 19.49 -3.29 -15.41
C ILE A 69 19.62 -3.16 -13.89
N ALA A 70 20.26 -2.09 -13.40
CA ALA A 70 20.43 -1.86 -11.97
C ALA A 70 19.09 -1.71 -11.24
N THR A 71 18.16 -0.92 -11.77
CA THR A 71 16.83 -0.74 -11.18
C THR A 71 15.97 -2.00 -11.28
N GLY A 72 16.10 -2.77 -12.36
CA GLY A 72 15.44 -4.08 -12.48
C GLY A 72 15.91 -5.07 -11.43
N ILE A 73 17.23 -5.17 -11.18
CA ILE A 73 17.79 -6.00 -10.11
C ILE A 73 17.31 -5.51 -8.73
N ALA A 74 17.39 -4.19 -8.47
CA ALA A 74 16.93 -3.60 -7.22
C ALA A 74 15.43 -3.87 -6.98
N THR A 75 14.61 -3.81 -8.03
CA THR A 75 13.17 -4.13 -7.98
C THR A 75 12.94 -5.59 -7.57
N ILE A 76 13.67 -6.54 -8.16
CA ILE A 76 13.55 -7.97 -7.82
C ILE A 76 13.94 -8.22 -6.36
N ILE A 77 15.06 -7.63 -5.91
CA ILE A 77 15.51 -7.74 -4.53
C ILE A 77 14.45 -7.15 -3.58
N PHE A 78 13.97 -5.95 -3.87
CA PHE A 78 12.93 -5.29 -3.07
C PHE A 78 11.63 -6.10 -3.03
N ALA A 79 11.24 -6.74 -4.14
CA ALA A 79 10.08 -7.61 -4.20
C ALA A 79 10.22 -8.83 -3.28
N ILE A 80 11.39 -9.47 -3.27
CA ILE A 80 11.64 -10.67 -2.48
C ILE A 80 11.82 -10.32 -0.99
N VAL A 81 12.53 -9.25 -0.68
CA VAL A 81 12.95 -8.91 0.69
C VAL A 81 11.91 -8.08 1.45
N ILE A 82 11.14 -7.24 0.76
CA ILE A 82 10.19 -6.32 1.40
C ILE A 82 8.75 -6.67 1.02
N ILE A 83 8.40 -6.62 -0.28
CA ILE A 83 7.00 -6.77 -0.72
C ILE A 83 6.47 -8.14 -0.34
N ARG A 84 7.21 -9.21 -0.62
CA ARG A 84 6.78 -10.57 -0.32
C ARG A 84 6.49 -10.78 1.18
N PRO A 85 7.44 -10.60 2.11
CA PRO A 85 7.20 -10.90 3.52
C PRO A 85 6.29 -9.90 4.22
N ARG A 86 6.40 -8.59 3.91
CA ARG A 86 5.68 -7.55 4.67
C ARG A 86 4.30 -7.22 4.11
N PHE A 87 4.08 -7.45 2.82
CA PHE A 87 2.83 -7.11 2.16
C PHE A 87 2.11 -8.35 1.63
N SER A 88 2.69 -9.06 0.66
CA SER A 88 2.00 -10.15 -0.03
C SER A 88 1.69 -11.35 0.85
N ASN A 89 2.60 -11.75 1.75
CA ASN A 89 2.33 -12.82 2.70
C ASN A 89 1.20 -12.42 3.65
N LYS A 90 1.20 -11.17 4.11
CA LYS A 90 0.18 -10.63 5.02
C LYS A 90 -1.18 -10.51 4.37
N CYS A 91 -1.24 -10.09 3.10
CA CYS A 91 -2.45 -10.22 2.32
C CYS A 91 -2.87 -11.68 2.18
N GLY A 92 -1.94 -12.61 1.89
CA GLY A 92 -2.25 -14.04 1.72
C GLY A 92 -2.73 -14.75 3.00
N GLU A 93 -2.29 -14.28 4.17
CA GLU A 93 -2.65 -14.73 5.51
C GLU A 93 -3.92 -14.04 6.05
N ASN A 94 -4.48 -13.06 5.32
CA ASN A 94 -5.55 -12.17 5.79
C ASN A 94 -5.19 -11.42 7.08
N ASP A 95 -3.90 -11.13 7.29
CA ASP A 95 -3.39 -10.40 8.45
C ASP A 95 -3.59 -8.88 8.25
N TRP A 96 -4.85 -8.48 8.15
CA TRP A 96 -5.27 -7.09 7.90
C TRP A 96 -4.88 -6.17 9.06
N ASP A 97 -4.86 -6.70 10.28
CA ASP A 97 -4.48 -5.97 11.47
C ASP A 97 -3.00 -5.57 11.43
N TYR A 98 -2.11 -6.48 11.00
CA TYR A 98 -0.72 -6.12 10.73
C TYR A 98 -0.62 -5.01 9.68
N LEU A 99 -1.30 -5.15 8.53
CA LEU A 99 -1.19 -4.19 7.43
C LEU A 99 -1.71 -2.79 7.78
N LEU A 100 -2.75 -2.71 8.59
CA LEU A 100 -3.31 -1.44 9.06
C LEU A 100 -2.53 -0.85 10.24
N ASN A 101 -1.76 -1.65 11.00
CA ASN A 101 -0.96 -1.15 12.11
C ASN A 101 0.54 -1.00 11.77
N ASP A 102 1.02 -1.54 10.66
CA ASP A 102 2.37 -1.31 10.13
C ASP A 102 2.43 0.11 9.53
N VAL A 103 2.68 1.10 10.38
CA VAL A 103 2.65 2.53 10.05
C VAL A 103 3.97 3.22 10.34
N LEU A 104 4.31 4.20 9.51
CA LEU A 104 5.30 5.22 9.78
C LEU A 104 4.65 6.33 10.62
N LYS A 105 5.19 6.59 11.81
CA LYS A 105 4.73 7.64 12.72
C LYS A 105 5.49 8.94 12.44
N LEU A 106 4.76 10.03 12.18
CA LEU A 106 5.31 11.36 11.92
C LEU A 106 4.61 12.36 12.86
N GLY A 107 5.15 12.52 14.07
CA GLY A 107 4.42 13.19 15.15
C GLY A 107 3.15 12.42 15.47
N ASN A 108 2.00 13.10 15.44
CA ASN A 108 0.69 12.46 15.65
C ASN A 108 0.14 11.75 14.40
N LEU A 109 0.74 11.93 13.22
CA LEU A 109 0.25 11.31 11.97
C LEU A 109 0.72 9.85 11.86
N ARG A 110 -0.22 8.96 11.53
CA ARG A 110 0.03 7.55 11.20
C ARG A 110 -0.11 7.37 9.69
N PHE A 111 0.99 7.01 9.02
CA PHE A 111 1.00 6.76 7.58
C PHE A 111 1.33 5.29 7.27
N PRO A 112 0.47 4.51 6.59
CA PRO A 112 0.71 3.09 6.35
C PRO A 112 1.97 2.81 5.52
N TRP A 113 2.80 1.87 5.97
CA TRP A 113 4.01 1.45 5.26
C TRP A 113 3.71 0.87 3.87
N MET A 114 2.55 0.24 3.67
CA MET A 114 2.14 -0.27 2.35
C MET A 114 2.09 0.81 1.27
N PHE A 115 1.73 2.05 1.59
CA PHE A 115 1.81 3.15 0.62
C PHE A 115 3.26 3.54 0.32
N VAL A 116 4.12 3.56 1.34
CA VAL A 116 5.56 3.82 1.19
C VAL A 116 6.21 2.76 0.30
N TRP A 117 5.87 1.48 0.49
CA TRP A 117 6.37 0.40 -0.35
C TRP A 117 5.92 0.55 -1.80
N GLY A 118 4.67 0.95 -2.04
CA GLY A 118 4.20 1.26 -3.39
C GLY A 118 4.94 2.44 -4.02
N ILE A 119 5.25 3.50 -3.26
CA ILE A 119 6.06 4.64 -3.73
C ILE A 119 7.48 4.20 -4.08
N ILE A 120 8.14 3.43 -3.20
CA ILE A 120 9.49 2.91 -3.48
C ILE A 120 9.48 2.02 -4.72
N LEU A 121 8.50 1.12 -4.84
CA LEU A 121 8.35 0.28 -6.03
C LEU A 121 8.11 1.12 -7.29
N ALA A 122 7.38 2.23 -7.20
CA ALA A 122 7.15 3.13 -8.32
C ALA A 122 8.42 3.84 -8.81
N PHE A 123 9.36 4.15 -7.90
CA PHE A 123 10.66 4.72 -8.27
C PHE A 123 11.66 3.68 -8.78
N LEU A 124 11.60 2.46 -8.24
CA LEU A 124 12.47 1.36 -8.68
C LEU A 124 12.00 0.72 -9.99
N SER A 125 10.69 0.59 -10.17
CA SER A 125 10.11 0.04 -11.38
C SER A 125 10.18 1.06 -12.50
N TRP A 126 10.63 0.62 -13.66
CA TRP A 126 10.56 1.44 -14.86
C TRP A 126 9.12 1.81 -15.22
N TYR A 127 8.15 0.94 -14.91
CA TYR A 127 6.76 1.24 -15.15
C TYR A 127 5.99 1.43 -13.85
N PHE A 128 5.61 2.68 -13.61
CA PHE A 128 4.83 3.12 -12.47
C PHE A 128 3.58 2.27 -12.22
N TYR A 129 2.93 1.73 -13.26
CA TYR A 129 1.70 0.95 -13.10
C TYR A 129 1.90 -0.35 -12.31
N TRP A 130 3.12 -0.88 -12.18
CA TRP A 130 3.36 -2.09 -11.37
C TRP A 130 3.21 -1.84 -9.86
N SER A 131 3.32 -0.59 -9.39
CA SER A 131 3.02 -0.29 -7.98
C SER A 131 1.53 -0.31 -7.66
N ALA A 132 0.65 -0.27 -8.68
CA ALA A 132 -0.79 -0.37 -8.49
C ALA A 132 -1.21 -1.67 -7.80
N PHE A 133 -0.45 -2.76 -7.98
CA PHE A 133 -0.71 -4.03 -7.28
C PHE A 133 -0.49 -3.96 -5.77
N ILE A 134 0.20 -2.92 -5.27
CA ILE A 134 0.29 -2.61 -3.84
C ILE A 134 -0.73 -1.53 -3.46
N TRP A 135 -0.85 -0.48 -4.27
CA TRP A 135 -1.73 0.64 -3.93
C TRP A 135 -3.21 0.29 -3.97
N VAL A 136 -3.68 -0.48 -4.95
CA VAL A 136 -5.11 -0.82 -5.04
C VAL A 136 -5.56 -1.56 -3.77
N PRO A 137 -4.89 -2.65 -3.32
CA PRO A 137 -5.24 -3.28 -2.04
C PRO A 137 -5.07 -2.33 -0.85
N ALA A 138 -4.01 -1.50 -0.83
CA ALA A 138 -3.76 -0.57 0.28
C ALA A 138 -4.86 0.51 0.42
N PHE A 139 -5.31 1.09 -0.68
CA PHE A 139 -6.43 2.03 -0.70
C PHE A 139 -7.71 1.35 -0.22
N ILE A 140 -8.01 0.15 -0.73
CA ILE A 140 -9.20 -0.58 -0.28
C ILE A 140 -9.11 -0.87 1.21
N LEU A 141 -7.97 -1.35 1.73
CA LEU A 141 -7.79 -1.64 3.15
C LEU A 141 -7.97 -0.41 4.04
N VAL A 142 -7.46 0.75 3.64
CA VAL A 142 -7.54 1.96 4.49
C VAL A 142 -8.94 2.58 4.48
N PHE A 143 -9.62 2.56 3.33
CA PHE A 143 -10.89 3.28 3.16
C PHE A 143 -12.14 2.40 3.25
N ALA A 144 -12.02 1.12 2.91
CA ALA A 144 -13.11 0.15 2.89
C ALA A 144 -12.74 -1.15 3.63
N GLY A 145 -11.69 -1.12 4.45
CA GLY A 145 -11.17 -2.29 5.16
C GLY A 145 -12.12 -2.84 6.22
N PRO A 146 -11.74 -3.97 6.85
CA PRO A 146 -12.55 -4.63 7.87
C PRO A 146 -12.71 -3.81 9.15
N LYS A 147 -11.86 -2.79 9.34
CA LYS A 147 -11.88 -1.87 10.47
C LYS A 147 -11.58 -0.45 9.98
N PRO A 148 -12.14 0.59 10.61
CA PRO A 148 -11.80 1.97 10.29
C PRO A 148 -10.33 2.25 10.60
N TYR A 149 -9.61 2.82 9.64
CA TYR A 149 -8.21 3.20 9.84
C TYR A 149 -8.08 4.48 10.67
N GLN A 150 -7.18 4.46 11.65
CA GLN A 150 -6.87 5.62 12.48
C GLN A 150 -5.65 6.37 11.92
N TRP A 151 -5.89 7.56 11.37
CA TRP A 151 -4.86 8.44 10.81
C TRP A 151 -4.01 9.15 11.84
N THR A 152 -4.45 9.21 13.10
CA THR A 152 -3.73 9.90 14.18
C THR A 152 -3.55 8.99 15.38
N GLU A 153 -2.50 9.25 16.17
CA GLU A 153 -2.44 8.77 17.55
C GLU A 153 -3.45 9.59 18.37
N GLU A 154 -4.33 8.89 19.10
CA GLU A 154 -5.20 9.50 20.11
C GLU A 154 -4.38 9.99 21.31
#